data_AF-A0AA92TV63-F1
#
_entry.id   AF-A0AA92TV63-F1
#
_cell.length_a   1.000
_cell.length_b   1.000
_cell.length_c   1.000
_cell.angle_alpha   90.00
_cell.angle_beta   90.00
_cell.angle_gamma   90.00
#
_symmetry.space_group_name_H-M   'P 1'
#
loop_
_entity.id
_entity.type
_entity.pdbx_description
1 polymer ?
#
loop_
_entity_poly.entity_id
_entity_poly.type
_entity_poly.pdbx_seq_one_letter_code
_entity_poly.pdbx_strand_id
1 'polypeptide(L)'
;MLMKHNLFKGVLLTMTLVILYSCTSESPSNTDNVQQTRVQQIKDDQAVQLGEELYNSFSYKLTRSQEENTPDYFGGSYSDSQDNLIVLIKGMDKEGIKDVYQRIGKHDNLKFKECSYSLQELRDLKEKISDIYFSDENKRKNLQWVSVGISIEKNRIVVFLKDVSSYAIKKFKKEVIDSPMVIFEEMHEVKDLSYIIVDSIDNDNLLTRSTAKTNIHLGSAITLSGAEYSRLQVLLDSEQ
;
A
#
# COMPACT_ATOMS: atom_id res chain seq x y z
N MET A 1 55.40 62.85 -3.28
CA MET A 1 54.31 62.82 -4.28
C MET A 1 53.16 61.97 -3.72
N LEU A 2 51.98 61.99 -4.35
CA LEU A 2 50.76 61.25 -3.97
C LEU A 2 51.03 59.73 -3.88
N MET A 3 50.35 58.88 -3.09
CA MET A 3 49.27 58.98 -2.09
C MET A 3 49.40 57.77 -1.11
N LYS A 4 49.12 57.84 0.20
CA LYS A 4 47.80 57.67 0.89
C LYS A 4 47.01 56.43 0.41
N HIS A 5 46.48 55.53 1.26
CA HIS A 5 46.30 55.46 2.73
C HIS A 5 46.86 54.09 3.27
N ASN A 6 47.19 53.84 4.56
CA ASN A 6 46.49 54.06 5.84
C ASN A 6 45.14 53.27 5.92
N LEU A 7 44.61 52.74 7.03
CA LEU A 7 44.93 52.66 8.49
C LEU A 7 44.15 51.39 9.04
N PHE A 8 44.16 50.88 10.29
CA PHE A 8 44.73 51.21 11.61
C PHE A 8 44.77 49.95 12.53
N LYS A 9 45.96 49.63 13.09
CA LYS A 9 46.30 49.06 14.43
C LYS A 9 45.36 48.10 15.22
N GLY A 10 46.00 47.18 15.98
CA GLY A 10 45.44 46.38 17.09
C GLY A 10 45.59 44.87 16.82
N VAL A 11 46.48 44.06 17.43
CA VAL A 11 47.11 44.00 18.78
C VAL A 11 46.15 43.60 19.90
N LEU A 12 46.03 42.28 20.13
CA LEU A 12 46.14 41.54 21.42
C LEU A 12 46.06 40.02 21.10
N LEU A 13 47.01 39.15 21.48
CA LEU A 13 46.98 38.30 22.70
C LEU A 13 45.55 37.81 23.05
N THR A 14 45.27 36.51 23.14
CA THR A 14 45.89 35.55 24.09
C THR A 14 46.21 34.17 23.52
N MET A 15 47.04 33.42 24.25
CA MET A 15 47.35 32.01 24.02
C MET A 15 46.97 31.23 25.30
N THR A 16 46.15 30.20 25.19
CA THR A 16 45.80 29.30 26.31
C THR A 16 45.74 27.86 25.83
N LEU A 17 46.62 27.02 26.37
CA LEU A 17 46.62 25.56 26.21
C LEU A 17 45.45 24.91 26.98
N VAL A 18 45.25 23.60 26.73
CA VAL A 18 44.81 22.50 27.65
C VAL A 18 43.75 21.62 26.96
N ILE A 19 43.86 20.28 26.88
CA ILE A 19 45.02 19.36 26.93
C ILE A 19 44.60 18.01 26.29
N LEU A 20 45.56 17.25 25.75
CA LEU A 20 45.50 15.81 25.41
C LEU A 20 44.15 15.15 25.07
N TYR A 21 43.95 14.81 23.79
CA TYR A 21 43.40 13.47 23.45
C TYR A 21 44.58 12.55 23.14
N SER A 22 44.67 11.42 23.84
CA SER A 22 45.73 10.44 23.61
C SER A 22 45.35 9.53 22.44
N CYS A 23 46.13 9.56 21.36
CA CYS A 23 46.05 8.53 20.33
C CYS A 23 46.59 7.21 20.88
N THR A 24 45.74 6.18 20.94
CA THR A 24 46.20 4.79 20.84
C THR A 24 46.10 4.38 19.37
N SER A 25 47.15 3.76 18.85
CA SER A 25 47.37 3.60 17.41
C SER A 25 46.97 2.22 16.89
N GLU A 26 46.22 2.22 15.77
CA GLU A 26 46.23 1.18 14.71
C GLU A 26 45.75 -0.25 15.11
N SER A 27 45.26 -1.09 14.19
CA SER A 27 45.32 -1.06 12.72
C SER A 27 43.95 -1.32 12.05
N PRO A 28 43.80 -1.05 10.73
CA PRO A 28 42.49 -0.89 10.08
C PRO A 28 41.96 -2.14 9.36
N SER A 29 40.66 -2.11 9.04
CA SER A 29 40.08 -2.79 7.87
C SER A 29 39.04 -1.87 7.22
N ASN A 30 39.03 -1.76 5.89
CA ASN A 30 38.33 -0.70 5.16
C ASN A 30 36.82 -0.99 5.03
N THR A 31 35.96 -0.11 5.56
CA THR A 31 34.51 -0.09 5.24
C THR A 31 33.93 1.32 5.13
N ASP A 32 34.74 2.30 4.72
CA ASP A 32 34.19 3.53 4.15
C ASP A 32 33.43 3.19 2.85
N ASN A 33 32.40 3.99 2.53
CA ASN A 33 31.51 3.86 1.35
C ASN A 33 30.38 2.81 1.38
N VAL A 34 29.88 2.38 2.55
CA VAL A 34 28.61 1.59 2.63
C VAL A 34 27.52 2.20 3.53
N GLN A 35 27.87 2.94 4.60
CA GLN A 35 26.86 3.41 5.56
C GLN A 35 26.16 4.73 5.22
N GLN A 36 26.61 5.47 4.19
CA GLN A 36 26.00 6.76 3.80
C GLN A 36 24.91 6.65 2.70
N THR A 37 24.37 5.45 2.45
CA THR A 37 23.25 5.24 1.50
C THR A 37 21.99 4.69 2.17
N ARG A 38 22.01 4.41 3.47
CA ARG A 38 20.83 3.91 4.23
C ARG A 38 19.86 5.01 4.68
N VAL A 39 20.17 6.28 4.41
CA VAL A 39 19.31 7.43 4.75
C VAL A 39 18.88 8.20 3.47
N GLN A 40 18.68 7.48 2.36
CA GLN A 40 18.07 8.05 1.16
C GLN A 40 16.54 7.97 1.26
N GLN A 41 15.98 8.87 2.09
CA GLN A 41 14.59 9.33 2.04
C GLN A 41 13.50 8.24 2.03
N ILE A 42 13.03 7.86 3.22
CA ILE A 42 11.59 7.69 3.38
C ILE A 42 10.99 9.07 3.09
N LYS A 43 10.25 9.20 1.99
CA LYS A 43 9.34 10.32 1.79
C LYS A 43 8.13 10.04 2.69
N ASP A 44 7.79 10.96 3.58
CA ASP A 44 6.57 10.85 4.38
C ASP A 44 5.38 10.77 3.41
N ASP A 45 4.70 9.61 3.38
CA ASP A 45 3.56 9.35 2.50
C ASP A 45 2.33 10.07 3.09
N GLN A 46 2.11 11.29 2.63
CA GLN A 46 1.10 12.19 3.19
C GLN A 46 -0.31 11.68 2.88
N ALA A 47 -0.49 11.02 1.74
CA ALA A 47 -1.74 10.37 1.38
C ALA A 47 -2.09 9.21 2.32
N VAL A 48 -1.11 8.35 2.68
CA VAL A 48 -1.31 7.27 3.68
C VAL A 48 -1.65 7.87 5.05
N GLN A 49 -0.91 8.87 5.53
CA GLN A 49 -1.18 9.51 6.83
C GLN A 49 -2.59 10.11 6.90
N LEU A 50 -3.01 10.88 5.89
CA LEU A 50 -4.38 11.41 5.82
C LEU A 50 -5.44 10.32 5.68
N GLY A 51 -5.10 9.19 5.04
CA GLY A 51 -5.96 8.02 4.95
C GLY A 51 -6.18 7.38 6.32
N GLU A 52 -5.12 7.16 7.08
CA GLU A 52 -5.19 6.65 8.46
C GLU A 52 -5.97 7.61 9.37
N GLU A 53 -5.74 8.92 9.30
CA GLU A 53 -6.53 9.91 10.06
C GLU A 53 -8.03 9.81 9.74
N LEU A 54 -8.39 9.65 8.46
CA LEU A 54 -9.78 9.54 8.03
C LEU A 54 -10.46 8.27 8.58
N TYR A 55 -9.83 7.10 8.43
CA TYR A 55 -10.36 5.84 8.97
C TYR A 55 -10.45 5.86 10.51
N ASN A 56 -9.43 6.38 11.20
CA ASN A 56 -9.45 6.57 12.65
C ASN A 56 -10.59 7.51 13.10
N SER A 57 -10.98 8.50 12.29
CA SER A 57 -12.10 9.39 12.59
C SER A 57 -13.49 8.72 12.52
N PHE A 58 -13.65 7.64 11.73
CA PHE A 58 -14.90 6.87 11.68
C PHE A 58 -15.04 5.96 12.92
N SER A 59 -13.91 5.53 13.50
CA SER A 59 -13.84 4.62 14.64
C SER A 59 -14.27 5.25 15.98
N TYR A 60 -15.57 5.54 16.13
CA TYR A 60 -16.15 5.81 17.45
C TYR A 60 -16.00 4.56 18.34
N LYS A 61 -15.50 4.73 19.57
CA LYS A 61 -15.09 3.64 20.46
C LYS A 61 -16.26 2.83 21.03
N LEU A 62 -16.93 2.05 20.20
CA LEU A 62 -17.94 1.08 20.62
C LEU A 62 -17.26 -0.16 21.22
N THR A 63 -17.80 -0.64 22.33
CA THR A 63 -17.18 -1.70 23.12
C THR A 63 -17.48 -3.09 22.56
N ARG A 64 -16.43 -3.75 22.04
CA ARG A 64 -16.32 -5.23 21.94
C ARG A 64 -17.10 -5.94 20.82
N SER A 65 -17.46 -5.23 19.74
CA SER A 65 -17.69 -5.82 18.40
C SER A 65 -16.77 -5.15 17.39
N GLN A 66 -16.18 -5.90 16.46
CA GLN A 66 -15.06 -5.44 15.61
C GLN A 66 -15.50 -4.88 14.24
N GLU A 67 -16.71 -4.32 14.15
CA GLU A 67 -17.25 -3.76 12.92
C GLU A 67 -16.92 -2.26 12.82
N GLU A 68 -15.91 -1.95 12.01
CA GLU A 68 -15.54 -0.60 11.60
C GLU A 68 -16.62 -0.03 10.65
N ASN A 69 -17.73 0.43 11.23
CA ASN A 69 -18.83 1.03 10.48
C ASN A 69 -18.39 2.35 9.84
N THR A 70 -18.43 2.42 8.50
CA THR A 70 -18.12 3.64 7.73
C THR A 70 -19.41 4.32 7.24
N PRO A 71 -19.44 5.66 7.08
CA PRO A 71 -20.63 6.37 6.60
C PRO A 71 -21.12 5.91 5.20
N ASP A 72 -22.43 5.96 4.96
CA ASP A 72 -23.05 5.52 3.70
C ASP A 72 -22.58 6.28 2.44
N TYR A 73 -22.01 7.48 2.61
CA TYR A 73 -21.43 8.23 1.51
C TYR A 73 -20.02 7.73 1.12
N PHE A 74 -19.30 7.03 2.01
CA PHE A 74 -17.88 6.74 1.86
C PHE A 74 -17.66 5.42 1.10
N GLY A 75 -17.02 5.49 -0.07
CA GLY A 75 -16.70 4.34 -0.91
C GLY A 75 -15.33 3.71 -0.67
N GLY A 76 -14.61 4.14 0.37
CA GLY A 76 -13.19 3.84 0.61
C GLY A 76 -12.25 4.95 0.15
N SER A 77 -10.96 4.76 0.35
CA SER A 77 -9.91 5.66 -0.14
C SER A 77 -8.63 4.90 -0.53
N TYR A 78 -7.77 5.53 -1.33
CA TYR A 78 -6.47 5.00 -1.74
C TYR A 78 -5.47 6.13 -2.06
N SER A 79 -4.17 5.84 -1.97
CA SER A 79 -3.11 6.78 -2.37
C SER A 79 -2.75 6.56 -3.85
N ASP A 80 -2.74 7.63 -4.65
CA ASP A 80 -2.31 7.55 -6.05
C ASP A 80 -0.77 7.64 -6.22
N SER A 81 -0.29 7.52 -7.45
CA SER A 81 1.14 7.60 -7.77
C SER A 81 1.74 9.02 -7.67
N GLN A 82 0.97 10.01 -7.23
CA GLN A 82 1.36 11.41 -7.05
C GLN A 82 1.33 11.86 -5.58
N ASP A 83 1.08 10.95 -4.63
CA ASP A 83 0.87 11.23 -3.20
C ASP A 83 -0.41 12.07 -2.94
N ASN A 84 -1.46 11.86 -3.76
CA ASN A 84 -2.81 12.30 -3.42
C ASN A 84 -3.58 11.21 -2.67
N LEU A 85 -4.32 11.60 -1.64
CA LEU A 85 -5.37 10.77 -1.06
C LEU A 85 -6.64 10.91 -1.91
N ILE A 86 -7.03 9.84 -2.59
CA ILE A 86 -8.27 9.76 -3.35
C ILE A 86 -9.36 9.16 -2.46
N VAL A 87 -10.36 9.97 -2.09
CA VAL A 87 -11.55 9.52 -1.35
C VAL A 87 -12.71 9.27 -2.32
N LEU A 88 -13.34 8.10 -2.23
CA LEU A 88 -14.55 7.79 -2.99
C LEU A 88 -15.80 8.29 -2.26
N ILE A 89 -16.65 9.02 -2.97
CA ILE A 89 -17.93 9.53 -2.48
C ILE A 89 -19.08 9.04 -3.36
N LYS A 90 -20.04 8.36 -2.74
CA LYS A 90 -21.23 7.80 -3.38
C LYS A 90 -22.07 8.92 -3.98
N GLY A 91 -22.21 8.92 -5.31
CA GLY A 91 -22.94 9.96 -6.06
C GLY A 91 -22.45 11.40 -5.85
N MET A 92 -21.19 11.60 -5.43
CA MET A 92 -20.63 12.90 -5.06
C MET A 92 -21.49 13.71 -4.05
N ASP A 93 -22.01 13.04 -3.01
CA ASP A 93 -22.72 13.72 -1.92
C ASP A 93 -21.88 14.87 -1.30
N LYS A 94 -22.51 16.04 -1.23
CA LYS A 94 -21.90 17.29 -0.77
C LYS A 94 -21.76 17.34 0.74
N GLU A 95 -22.66 16.69 1.47
CA GLU A 95 -22.56 16.62 2.94
C GLU A 95 -21.50 15.60 3.36
N GLY A 96 -21.34 14.48 2.64
CA GLY A 96 -20.21 13.56 2.78
C GLY A 96 -18.84 14.20 2.52
N ILE A 97 -18.68 14.95 1.42
CA ILE A 97 -17.46 15.72 1.13
C ILE A 97 -17.14 16.71 2.27
N LYS A 98 -18.17 17.34 2.83
CA LYS A 98 -18.07 18.29 3.96
C LYS A 98 -17.73 17.60 5.28
N ASP A 99 -18.27 16.41 5.56
CA ASP A 99 -17.92 15.59 6.73
C ASP A 99 -16.46 15.11 6.65
N VAL A 100 -15.96 14.69 5.47
CA VAL A 100 -14.52 14.42 5.27
C VAL A 100 -13.67 15.66 5.58
N TYR A 101 -14.04 16.84 5.05
CA TYR A 101 -13.34 18.09 5.38
C TYR A 101 -13.44 18.49 6.87
N GLN A 102 -14.45 18.04 7.60
CA GLN A 102 -14.58 18.26 9.05
C GLN A 102 -13.73 17.27 9.88
N ARG A 103 -13.44 16.08 9.33
CA ARG A 103 -12.66 15.02 9.97
C ARG A 103 -11.16 15.25 9.89
N ILE A 104 -10.65 15.47 8.67
CA ILE A 104 -9.20 15.57 8.40
C ILE A 104 -8.76 16.96 7.94
N GLY A 105 -9.69 17.92 7.81
CA GLY A 105 -9.40 19.25 7.28
C GLY A 105 -9.34 19.30 5.75
N LYS A 106 -8.70 20.35 5.21
CA LYS A 106 -8.50 20.56 3.77
C LYS A 106 -7.02 20.52 3.44
N HIS A 107 -6.65 19.69 2.47
CA HIS A 107 -5.28 19.50 2.01
C HIS A 107 -5.21 19.57 0.49
N ASP A 108 -4.12 20.12 -0.06
CA ASP A 108 -3.95 20.25 -1.51
C ASP A 108 -3.77 18.91 -2.23
N ASN A 109 -3.44 17.83 -1.51
CA ASN A 109 -3.36 16.46 -2.02
C ASN A 109 -4.62 15.61 -1.72
N LEU A 110 -5.65 16.16 -1.06
CA LEU A 110 -6.94 15.48 -0.89
C LEU A 110 -7.79 15.65 -2.16
N LYS A 111 -8.27 14.55 -2.73
CA LYS A 111 -9.11 14.50 -3.93
C LYS A 111 -10.36 13.66 -3.69
N PHE A 112 -11.42 13.95 -4.45
CA PHE A 112 -12.68 13.18 -4.39
C PHE A 112 -13.00 12.57 -5.75
N LYS A 113 -13.47 11.32 -5.74
CA LYS A 113 -13.87 10.53 -6.91
C LYS A 113 -15.29 10.02 -6.70
N GLU A 114 -16.13 10.06 -7.74
CA GLU A 114 -17.48 9.50 -7.64
C GLU A 114 -17.44 7.97 -7.55
N CYS A 115 -18.34 7.39 -6.74
CA CYS A 115 -18.53 5.95 -6.67
C CYS A 115 -20.01 5.55 -6.67
N SER A 116 -20.30 4.28 -6.95
CA SER A 116 -21.67 3.73 -7.04
C SER A 116 -22.15 3.17 -5.69
N TYR A 117 -21.23 2.64 -4.90
CA TYR A 117 -21.50 1.89 -3.67
C TYR A 117 -20.62 2.39 -2.51
N SER A 118 -21.14 2.32 -1.29
CA SER A 118 -20.38 2.57 -0.07
C SER A 118 -19.42 1.41 0.22
N LEU A 119 -18.42 1.66 1.06
CA LEU A 119 -17.52 0.61 1.52
C LEU A 119 -18.27 -0.42 2.36
N GLN A 120 -19.32 -0.02 3.09
CA GLN A 120 -20.16 -0.92 3.86
C GLN A 120 -20.98 -1.86 2.95
N GLU A 121 -21.63 -1.35 1.89
CA GLU A 121 -22.33 -2.19 0.90
C GLU A 121 -21.40 -3.24 0.26
N LEU A 122 -20.14 -2.88 0.01
CA LEU A 122 -19.14 -3.81 -0.53
C LEU A 122 -18.62 -4.80 0.54
N ARG A 123 -18.48 -4.39 1.80
CA ARG A 123 -18.11 -5.27 2.94
C ARG A 123 -19.21 -6.31 3.19
N ASP A 124 -20.45 -5.85 3.40
CA ASP A 124 -21.64 -6.67 3.65
C ASP A 124 -21.87 -7.73 2.57
N LEU A 125 -21.56 -7.41 1.31
CA LEU A 125 -21.72 -8.35 0.20
C LEU A 125 -20.49 -9.25 0.03
N LYS A 126 -19.27 -8.75 0.26
CA LYS A 126 -18.04 -9.55 0.26
C LYS A 126 -18.09 -10.63 1.33
N GLU A 127 -18.65 -10.35 2.51
CA GLU A 127 -18.82 -11.33 3.58
C GLU A 127 -19.69 -12.51 3.13
N LYS A 128 -20.91 -12.25 2.67
CA LYS A 128 -21.85 -13.25 2.15
C LYS A 128 -21.26 -14.11 1.02
N ILE A 129 -20.43 -13.50 0.16
CA ILE A 129 -19.70 -14.21 -0.91
C ILE A 129 -18.53 -15.04 -0.33
N SER A 130 -17.85 -14.54 0.72
CA SER A 130 -16.78 -15.25 1.43
C SER A 130 -17.28 -16.50 2.15
N ASP A 131 -18.47 -16.44 2.77
CA ASP A 131 -19.06 -17.59 3.45
C ASP A 131 -19.29 -18.76 2.48
N ILE A 132 -19.80 -18.46 1.28
CA ILE A 132 -19.95 -19.45 0.21
C ILE A 132 -18.58 -19.97 -0.26
N TYR A 133 -17.60 -19.08 -0.42
CA TYR A 133 -16.24 -19.43 -0.84
C TYR A 133 -15.54 -20.40 0.14
N PHE A 134 -15.71 -20.19 1.45
CA PHE A 134 -15.07 -21.02 2.47
C PHE A 134 -15.86 -22.29 2.82
N SER A 135 -17.20 -22.26 2.79
CA SER A 135 -18.04 -23.41 3.18
C SER A 135 -18.16 -24.51 2.12
N ASP A 136 -18.05 -24.20 0.83
CA ASP A 136 -18.24 -25.18 -0.25
C ASP A 136 -17.02 -25.26 -1.20
N GLU A 137 -16.05 -26.10 -0.81
CA GLU A 137 -14.87 -26.42 -1.62
C GLU A 137 -15.23 -27.06 -2.97
N ASN A 138 -16.32 -27.82 -3.05
CA ASN A 138 -16.72 -28.48 -4.29
C ASN A 138 -17.26 -27.47 -5.29
N LYS A 139 -18.13 -26.53 -4.85
CA LYS A 139 -18.55 -25.37 -5.64
C LYS A 139 -17.36 -24.49 -6.05
N ARG A 140 -16.44 -24.20 -5.12
CA ARG A 140 -15.21 -23.42 -5.42
C ARG A 140 -14.41 -24.06 -6.57
N LYS A 141 -14.16 -25.38 -6.51
CA LYS A 141 -13.51 -26.15 -7.59
C LYS A 141 -14.34 -26.17 -8.88
N ASN A 142 -15.64 -26.43 -8.79
CA ASN A 142 -16.56 -26.51 -9.93
C ASN A 142 -16.77 -25.18 -10.66
N LEU A 143 -16.54 -24.05 -9.99
CA LEU A 143 -16.56 -22.70 -10.57
C LEU A 143 -15.15 -22.20 -10.96
N GLN A 144 -14.10 -23.00 -10.73
CA GLN A 144 -12.70 -22.60 -10.90
C GLN A 144 -12.36 -21.29 -10.18
N TRP A 145 -12.95 -21.09 -9.00
CA TRP A 145 -12.90 -19.85 -8.24
C TRP A 145 -11.66 -19.80 -7.34
N VAL A 146 -10.79 -18.83 -7.59
CA VAL A 146 -9.45 -18.69 -6.98
C VAL A 146 -9.45 -17.77 -5.75
N SER A 147 -10.14 -16.63 -5.80
CA SER A 147 -10.28 -15.74 -4.64
C SER A 147 -11.41 -14.71 -4.79
N VAL A 148 -11.66 -13.92 -3.73
CA VAL A 148 -12.59 -12.79 -3.74
C VAL A 148 -12.03 -11.64 -2.89
N GLY A 149 -12.12 -10.41 -3.39
CA GLY A 149 -11.66 -9.20 -2.69
C GLY A 149 -12.49 -7.97 -3.05
N ILE A 150 -12.22 -6.84 -2.38
CA ILE A 150 -12.80 -5.53 -2.73
C ILE A 150 -11.72 -4.71 -3.44
N SER A 151 -12.01 -4.20 -4.63
CA SER A 151 -11.19 -3.16 -5.28
C SER A 151 -11.82 -1.80 -5.00
N ILE A 152 -11.12 -0.98 -4.21
CA ILE A 152 -11.54 0.39 -3.91
C ILE A 152 -11.52 1.25 -5.18
N GLU A 153 -10.43 1.22 -5.96
CA GLU A 153 -10.29 2.03 -7.18
C GLU A 153 -11.42 1.81 -8.20
N LYS A 154 -11.83 0.56 -8.37
CA LYS A 154 -12.94 0.13 -9.25
C LYS A 154 -14.31 0.25 -8.57
N ASN A 155 -14.36 0.43 -7.25
CA ASN A 155 -15.55 0.40 -6.40
C ASN A 155 -16.40 -0.87 -6.62
N ARG A 156 -15.76 -2.05 -6.63
CA ARG A 156 -16.40 -3.35 -6.90
C ARG A 156 -15.79 -4.46 -6.06
N ILE A 157 -16.56 -5.52 -5.85
CA ILE A 157 -16.04 -6.83 -5.45
C ILE A 157 -15.46 -7.49 -6.70
N VAL A 158 -14.21 -7.93 -6.61
CA VAL A 158 -13.55 -8.70 -7.66
C VAL A 158 -13.61 -10.18 -7.29
N VAL A 159 -14.18 -10.99 -8.16
CA VAL A 159 -14.16 -12.45 -8.10
C VAL A 159 -13.14 -12.95 -9.11
N PHE A 160 -12.12 -13.64 -8.62
CA PHE A 160 -11.04 -14.15 -9.46
C PHE A 160 -11.30 -15.59 -9.87
N LEU A 161 -11.36 -15.86 -11.18
CA LEU A 161 -11.64 -17.18 -11.77
C LEU A 161 -10.49 -17.62 -12.70
N LYS A 162 -10.30 -18.93 -12.89
CA LYS A 162 -9.38 -19.46 -13.93
C LYS A 162 -9.98 -19.45 -15.34
N ASP A 163 -11.29 -19.25 -15.46
CA ASP A 163 -12.00 -18.98 -16.72
C ASP A 163 -12.96 -17.81 -16.50
N VAL A 164 -12.81 -16.75 -17.30
CA VAL A 164 -13.70 -15.58 -17.33
C VAL A 164 -14.60 -15.56 -18.57
N SER A 165 -14.77 -16.70 -19.25
CA SER A 165 -15.72 -16.85 -20.34
C SER A 165 -17.14 -16.47 -19.93
N SER A 166 -17.95 -16.05 -20.90
CA SER A 166 -19.37 -15.75 -20.69
C SER A 166 -20.16 -16.96 -20.16
N TYR A 167 -19.65 -18.18 -20.34
CA TYR A 167 -20.21 -19.39 -19.73
C TYR A 167 -19.86 -19.48 -18.23
N ALA A 168 -18.59 -19.35 -17.85
CA ALA A 168 -18.15 -19.40 -16.46
C ALA A 168 -18.77 -18.28 -15.62
N ILE A 169 -18.78 -17.04 -16.12
CA ILE A 169 -19.43 -15.90 -15.46
C ILE A 169 -20.93 -16.14 -15.28
N LYS A 170 -21.63 -16.67 -16.30
CA LYS A 170 -23.07 -16.99 -16.20
C LYS A 170 -23.34 -18.15 -15.22
N LYS A 171 -22.43 -19.13 -15.14
CA LYS A 171 -22.49 -20.23 -14.17
C LYS A 171 -22.32 -19.71 -12.74
N PHE A 172 -21.29 -18.89 -12.49
CA PHE A 172 -21.07 -18.25 -11.19
C PHE A 172 -22.28 -17.41 -10.77
N LYS A 173 -22.80 -16.56 -11.67
CA LYS A 173 -23.97 -15.71 -11.40
C LYS A 173 -25.21 -16.51 -10.99
N LYS A 174 -25.41 -17.70 -11.58
CA LYS A 174 -26.49 -18.62 -11.24
C LYS A 174 -26.25 -19.38 -9.92
N GLU A 175 -25.00 -19.71 -9.59
CA GLU A 175 -24.65 -20.61 -8.48
C GLU A 175 -24.18 -19.91 -7.20
N VAL A 176 -23.90 -18.61 -7.26
CA VAL A 176 -23.42 -17.77 -6.15
C VAL A 176 -24.25 -16.49 -6.06
N ILE A 177 -24.05 -15.54 -6.99
CA ILE A 177 -24.80 -14.28 -7.03
C ILE A 177 -24.69 -13.55 -8.38
N ASP A 178 -25.80 -13.00 -8.86
CA ASP A 178 -25.82 -11.97 -9.90
C ASP A 178 -26.02 -10.58 -9.28
N SER A 179 -24.96 -9.77 -9.20
CA SER A 179 -24.99 -8.41 -8.65
C SER A 179 -24.09 -7.47 -9.45
N PRO A 180 -24.50 -6.22 -9.73
CA PRO A 180 -23.68 -5.22 -10.41
C PRO A 180 -22.50 -4.70 -9.55
N MET A 181 -22.47 -5.05 -8.26
CA MET A 181 -21.32 -4.83 -7.36
C MET A 181 -20.16 -5.79 -7.64
N VAL A 182 -20.40 -6.90 -8.36
CA VAL A 182 -19.40 -7.95 -8.63
C VAL A 182 -18.88 -7.85 -10.06
N ILE A 183 -17.56 -7.85 -10.21
CA ILE A 183 -16.84 -8.02 -11.48
C ILE A 183 -15.95 -9.25 -11.44
N PHE A 184 -15.54 -9.73 -12.61
CA PHE A 184 -14.80 -10.98 -12.79
C PHE A 184 -13.47 -10.69 -13.48
N GLU A 185 -12.38 -11.19 -12.88
CA GLU A 185 -11.02 -11.01 -13.39
C GLU A 185 -10.32 -12.38 -13.42
N GLU A 186 -9.42 -12.56 -14.39
CA GLU A 186 -8.74 -13.83 -14.59
C GLU A 186 -7.58 -13.97 -13.61
N MET A 187 -7.47 -15.11 -12.94
CA MET A 187 -6.33 -15.43 -12.09
C MET A 187 -5.99 -16.90 -12.21
N HIS A 188 -4.72 -17.17 -12.52
CA HIS A 188 -4.16 -18.50 -12.42
C HIS A 188 -3.48 -18.68 -11.06
N GLU A 189 -3.66 -19.85 -10.44
CA GLU A 189 -2.81 -20.27 -9.33
C GLU A 189 -1.39 -20.43 -9.87
N VAL A 190 -0.45 -19.63 -9.36
CA VAL A 190 0.98 -19.80 -9.66
C VAL A 190 1.39 -21.18 -9.14
N LYS A 191 1.82 -22.06 -10.06
CA LYS A 191 2.41 -23.34 -9.68
C LYS A 191 3.69 -23.06 -8.90
N ASP A 192 3.84 -23.75 -7.77
CA ASP A 192 4.98 -23.61 -6.87
C ASP A 192 6.31 -23.66 -7.63
N LEU A 193 7.09 -22.58 -7.54
CA LEU A 193 8.34 -22.37 -8.30
C LEU A 193 9.55 -23.08 -7.64
N SER A 194 9.30 -24.07 -6.79
CA SER A 194 10.30 -24.84 -6.05
C SER A 194 11.31 -25.60 -6.92
N TYR A 195 11.08 -25.69 -8.24
CA TYR A 195 12.01 -26.26 -9.22
C TYR A 195 13.11 -25.32 -9.74
N ILE A 196 13.10 -24.02 -9.37
CA ILE A 196 14.09 -23.05 -9.89
C ILE A 196 15.44 -23.07 -9.12
N ILE A 197 15.56 -23.81 -8.00
CA ILE A 197 16.77 -23.80 -7.15
C ILE A 197 17.45 -25.18 -7.00
N VAL A 198 17.71 -25.83 -8.14
CA VAL A 198 18.84 -26.79 -8.35
C VAL A 198 19.21 -26.62 -9.83
N ASP A 199 20.33 -25.98 -10.21
CA ASP A 199 21.65 -26.63 -10.36
C ASP A 199 22.84 -25.63 -10.34
N SER A 200 22.67 -24.40 -9.82
CA SER A 200 23.63 -23.30 -10.10
C SER A 200 24.08 -22.40 -8.92
N ILE A 201 24.12 -22.91 -7.68
CA ILE A 201 24.81 -22.21 -6.56
C ILE A 201 25.82 -23.13 -5.87
N ASP A 202 27.06 -23.04 -6.31
CA ASP A 202 28.23 -23.48 -5.57
C ASP A 202 28.74 -22.28 -4.74
N ASN A 203 28.14 -22.04 -3.56
CA ASN A 203 28.69 -21.23 -2.44
C ASN A 203 27.72 -21.16 -1.24
N ASP A 204 28.30 -21.05 -0.04
CA ASP A 204 27.57 -20.73 1.19
C ASP A 204 26.95 -19.32 1.17
N ASN A 205 25.98 -19.09 2.09
CA ASN A 205 25.33 -17.81 2.42
C ASN A 205 24.08 -17.36 1.65
N LEU A 206 23.38 -18.26 0.92
CA LEU A 206 22.06 -17.93 0.34
C LEU A 206 20.86 -18.74 0.86
N LEU A 207 20.99 -19.39 2.03
CA LEU A 207 19.83 -19.87 2.80
C LEU A 207 19.19 -18.75 3.64
N THR A 208 19.10 -17.52 3.11
CA THR A 208 18.36 -16.40 3.70
C THR A 208 16.86 -16.58 3.48
N ARG A 209 16.34 -17.70 4.00
CA ARG A 209 14.93 -18.03 4.28
C ARG A 209 13.93 -17.15 3.54
N SER A 210 13.69 -17.46 2.26
CA SER A 210 12.61 -16.85 1.48
C SER A 210 11.24 -17.37 1.95
N THR A 211 10.90 -17.07 3.21
CA THR A 211 9.51 -16.85 3.59
C THR A 211 9.08 -15.57 2.89
N ALA A 212 8.69 -15.69 1.62
CA ALA A 212 7.94 -14.66 0.94
C ALA A 212 6.72 -14.36 1.82
N LYS A 213 6.73 -13.20 2.49
CA LYS A 213 5.58 -12.71 3.25
C LYS A 213 4.54 -12.17 2.28
N THR A 214 4.01 -13.05 1.44
CA THR A 214 2.81 -12.80 0.65
C THR A 214 1.68 -12.62 1.65
N ASN A 215 1.35 -11.37 1.99
CA ASN A 215 0.28 -11.02 2.91
C ASN A 215 -1.11 -11.26 2.25
N ILE A 216 -1.36 -12.51 1.85
CA ILE A 216 -2.69 -13.00 1.47
C ILE A 216 -3.47 -13.28 2.75
N HIS A 217 -3.67 -12.23 3.55
CA HIS A 217 -4.56 -12.24 4.69
C HIS A 217 -5.82 -11.46 4.34
N LEU A 218 -6.90 -12.17 4.04
CA LEU A 218 -8.22 -11.60 3.72
C LEU A 218 -8.84 -10.93 4.95
N GLY A 219 -8.36 -9.74 5.30
CA GLY A 219 -8.86 -8.95 6.44
C GLY A 219 -7.94 -7.81 6.88
N SER A 220 -6.65 -7.82 6.52
CA SER A 220 -5.76 -6.68 6.82
C SER A 220 -6.04 -5.50 5.89
N ALA A 221 -6.19 -4.30 6.47
CA ALA A 221 -6.26 -3.05 5.72
C ALA A 221 -4.91 -2.78 5.03
N ILE A 222 -4.78 -3.19 3.77
CA ILE A 222 -3.67 -2.82 2.90
C ILE A 222 -4.21 -1.81 1.89
N THR A 223 -3.93 -0.54 2.14
CA THR A 223 -4.09 0.52 1.13
C THR A 223 -3.02 0.31 0.07
N LEU A 224 -3.30 -0.54 -0.92
CA LEU A 224 -2.47 -0.68 -2.11
C LEU A 224 -2.43 0.68 -2.82
N SER A 225 -1.28 1.34 -2.82
CA SER A 225 -1.07 2.53 -3.63
C SER A 225 -0.88 2.13 -5.10
N GLY A 226 -1.37 2.97 -6.02
CA GLY A 226 -1.40 2.64 -7.47
C GLY A 226 -0.03 2.39 -8.13
N ALA A 227 1.06 2.63 -7.40
CA ALA A 227 2.43 2.38 -7.84
C ALA A 227 2.79 0.89 -7.98
N GLU A 228 2.26 0.01 -7.13
CA GLU A 228 2.66 -1.41 -7.15
C GLU A 228 2.06 -2.19 -8.33
N TYR A 229 0.80 -1.92 -8.67
CA TYR A 229 0.16 -2.50 -9.87
C TYR A 229 0.95 -2.19 -11.16
N SER A 230 1.46 -0.96 -11.26
CA SER A 230 2.24 -0.52 -12.43
C SER A 230 3.57 -1.26 -12.58
N ARG A 231 4.19 -1.72 -11.48
CA ARG A 231 5.44 -2.49 -11.51
C ARG A 231 5.24 -3.97 -11.84
N LEU A 232 4.13 -4.56 -11.40
CA LEU A 232 3.82 -5.96 -11.70
C LEU A 232 3.59 -6.18 -13.20
N GLN A 233 2.91 -5.24 -13.86
CA GLN A 233 2.69 -5.29 -15.32
C GLN A 233 4.02 -5.21 -16.10
N VAL A 234 4.88 -4.24 -15.77
CA VAL A 234 6.16 -4.02 -16.46
C VAL A 234 7.13 -5.19 -16.34
N LEU A 235 7.06 -5.99 -15.27
CA LEU A 235 7.87 -7.20 -15.13
C LEU A 235 7.36 -8.34 -16.04
N LEU A 236 6.04 -8.54 -16.13
CA LEU A 236 5.43 -9.55 -17.00
C LEU A 236 5.66 -9.24 -18.49
N ASP A 237 5.61 -7.97 -18.85
CA ASP A 237 5.85 -7.51 -20.23
C ASP A 237 7.36 -7.51 -20.61
N SER A 238 8.25 -7.99 -19.73
CA SER A 238 9.71 -8.05 -19.95
C SER A 238 10.28 -9.45 -20.24
N GLU A 239 9.42 -10.47 -20.32
CA GLU A 239 9.79 -11.85 -20.67
C GLU A 239 9.16 -12.32 -22.02
N GLN A 240 9.14 -11.44 -23.03
CA GLN A 240 8.86 -11.76 -24.45
C GLN A 240 9.93 -11.20 -25.39
#